data_AF-A0A498P036-F1
#
_entry.id   AF-A0A498P036-F1
#
_cell.length_a   1.000
_cell.length_b   1.000
_cell.length_c   1.000
_cell.angle_alpha   90.00
_cell.angle_beta   90.00
_cell.angle_gamma   90.00
#
_symmetry.space_group_name_H-M   'P 1'
#
loop_
_entity.id
_entity.type
_entity.pdbx_description
1 polymer ?
#
loop_
_entity_poly.entity_id
_entity_poly.type
_entity_poly.pdbx_seq_one_letter_code
_entity_poly.pdbx_strand_id
1 'polypeptide(L)'
;MSVREQIINGHYRFIPSQWKKVSNEAKDLIKKLLVVDPEKRLSVEDALAHPWLNDDEMRNTANQLMQLQTSKKRKAEEGEGEPSSKRKPGP
;
A
#
# COMPACT_ATOMS: atom_id res chain seq x y z
N MET A 1 25.51 -3.16 -24.71
CA MET A 1 24.10 -2.88 -25.07
C MET A 1 23.71 -1.52 -24.51
N SER A 2 23.17 -0.67 -25.34
CA SER A 2 22.48 0.57 -24.97
C SER A 2 21.23 0.29 -24.13
N VAL A 3 20.81 1.26 -23.32
CA VAL A 3 19.56 1.20 -22.54
C VAL A 3 18.35 0.95 -23.43
N ARG A 4 18.29 1.58 -24.61
CA ARG A 4 17.21 1.36 -25.58
C ARG A 4 17.12 -0.10 -26.02
N GLU A 5 18.26 -0.72 -26.30
CA GLU A 5 18.31 -2.12 -26.71
C GLU A 5 17.90 -3.06 -25.56
N GLN A 6 18.23 -2.72 -24.32
CA GLN A 6 17.82 -3.50 -23.15
C GLN A 6 16.30 -3.49 -22.97
N ILE A 7 15.66 -2.34 -23.13
CA ILE A 7 14.20 -2.20 -23.01
C ILE A 7 13.49 -2.98 -24.11
N ILE A 8 13.90 -2.80 -25.37
CA ILE A 8 13.27 -3.46 -26.52
C ILE A 8 13.36 -4.99 -26.42
N ASN A 9 14.48 -5.50 -25.89
CA ASN A 9 14.69 -6.94 -25.73
C ASN A 9 14.22 -7.48 -24.36
N GLY A 10 13.69 -6.64 -23.47
CA GLY A 10 13.31 -7.05 -22.11
C GLY A 10 14.48 -7.57 -21.28
N HIS A 11 15.70 -7.11 -21.55
CA HIS A 11 16.89 -7.51 -20.81
C HIS A 11 17.02 -6.74 -19.49
N TYR A 12 16.60 -7.36 -18.40
CA TYR A 12 16.84 -6.90 -17.03
C TYR A 12 17.35 -8.06 -16.16
N ARG A 13 17.97 -7.75 -15.02
CA ARG A 13 18.49 -8.76 -14.09
C ARG A 13 18.25 -8.35 -12.64
N PHE A 14 17.86 -9.33 -11.82
CA PHE A 14 17.79 -9.17 -10.37
C PHE A 14 19.16 -9.47 -9.77
N ILE A 15 19.97 -8.43 -9.54
CA ILE A 15 21.33 -8.57 -9.00
C ILE A 15 21.26 -9.15 -7.57
N PRO A 16 21.83 -10.33 -7.27
CA PRO A 16 21.65 -10.99 -5.98
C PRO A 16 22.06 -10.15 -4.77
N SER A 17 23.11 -9.33 -4.88
CA SER A 17 23.57 -8.46 -3.79
C SER A 17 22.54 -7.42 -3.36
N GLN A 18 21.73 -6.92 -4.30
CA GLN A 18 20.70 -5.91 -4.04
C GLN A 18 19.34 -6.55 -3.75
N TRP A 19 19.05 -7.68 -4.39
CA TRP A 19 17.73 -8.32 -4.36
C TRP A 19 17.64 -9.50 -3.39
N LYS A 20 18.63 -9.70 -2.52
CA LYS A 20 18.66 -10.82 -1.55
C LYS A 20 17.47 -10.81 -0.60
N LYS A 21 17.06 -9.62 -0.14
CA LYS A 21 15.97 -9.46 0.84
C LYS A 21 14.59 -9.31 0.21
N VAL A 22 14.51 -9.25 -1.12
CA VAL A 22 13.26 -9.07 -1.85
C VAL A 22 12.64 -10.45 -2.08
N SER A 23 11.35 -10.58 -1.74
CA SER A 23 10.59 -11.82 -1.89
C SER A 23 10.53 -12.29 -3.34
N ASN A 24 10.30 -13.60 -3.52
CA ASN A 24 10.22 -14.17 -4.85
C ASN A 24 8.94 -13.74 -5.57
N GLU A 25 7.87 -13.53 -4.81
CA GLU A 25 6.56 -13.03 -5.26
C GLU A 25 6.67 -11.61 -5.81
N ALA A 26 7.48 -10.74 -5.19
CA ALA A 26 7.76 -9.41 -5.72
C ALA A 26 8.50 -9.47 -7.07
N LYS A 27 9.52 -10.33 -7.15
CA LYS A 27 10.30 -10.54 -8.38
C LYS A 27 9.43 -11.12 -9.49
N ASP A 28 8.52 -12.02 -9.15
CA ASP A 28 7.57 -12.61 -10.10
C ASP A 28 6.63 -11.55 -10.69
N LEU A 29 6.06 -10.69 -9.84
CA LEU A 29 5.24 -9.58 -10.32
C LEU A 29 6.00 -8.68 -11.29
N ILE A 30 7.23 -8.27 -10.94
CA ILE A 30 8.06 -7.43 -11.79
C ILE A 30 8.32 -8.11 -13.14
N LYS A 31 8.57 -9.44 -13.16
CA LYS A 31 8.79 -10.16 -14.41
C LYS A 31 7.56 -10.13 -15.31
N LYS A 32 6.37 -10.28 -14.74
CA LYS A 32 5.08 -10.26 -15.46
C LYS A 32 4.71 -8.86 -15.96
N LEU A 33 5.15 -7.80 -15.28
CA LEU A 33 4.97 -6.42 -15.71
C LEU A 33 5.96 -5.99 -16.80
N LEU A 34 7.20 -6.49 -16.74
CA LEU A 34 8.26 -6.18 -17.71
C LEU A 34 8.32 -7.15 -18.89
N VAL A 35 7.18 -7.72 -19.30
CA VAL A 35 7.06 -8.52 -20.51
C VAL A 35 7.06 -7.61 -21.75
N VAL A 36 7.89 -7.96 -22.73
CA VAL A 36 8.06 -7.20 -23.99
C VAL A 36 6.76 -7.18 -24.79
N ASP A 37 6.14 -8.35 -24.92
CA ASP A 37 4.85 -8.54 -25.61
C ASP A 37 3.71 -7.92 -24.77
N PRO A 38 3.00 -6.91 -25.28
CA PRO A 38 1.95 -6.24 -24.53
C PRO A 38 0.72 -7.12 -24.30
N GLU A 39 0.43 -8.09 -25.17
CA GLU A 39 -0.72 -9.00 -24.99
C GLU A 39 -0.47 -10.03 -23.90
N LYS A 40 0.81 -10.38 -23.68
CA LYS A 40 1.24 -11.26 -22.58
C LYS A 40 1.56 -10.49 -21.30
N ARG A 41 1.57 -9.15 -21.35
CA ARG A 41 1.88 -8.31 -20.19
C ARG A 41 0.71 -8.35 -19.22
N LEU A 42 1.05 -8.47 -17.94
CA LEU A 42 0.04 -8.47 -16.88
C LEU A 42 -0.78 -7.18 -16.93
N SER A 43 -2.11 -7.32 -16.95
CA SER A 43 -3.02 -6.18 -16.86
C SER A 43 -2.94 -5.56 -15.45
N VAL A 44 -3.47 -4.34 -15.30
CA VAL A 44 -3.53 -3.68 -13.99
C VAL A 44 -4.40 -4.47 -13.02
N GLU A 45 -5.53 -5.00 -13.50
CA GLU A 45 -6.47 -5.79 -12.70
C GLU A 45 -5.82 -7.09 -12.22
N ASP A 46 -5.11 -7.79 -13.10
CA ASP A 46 -4.37 -9.01 -12.75
C ASP A 46 -3.18 -8.72 -11.82
N ALA A 47 -2.54 -7.57 -11.98
CA ALA A 47 -1.46 -7.15 -11.09
C ALA A 47 -1.97 -6.91 -9.67
N LEU A 48 -3.13 -6.27 -9.52
CA LEU A 48 -3.77 -6.06 -8.22
C LEU A 48 -4.21 -7.38 -7.56
N ALA A 49 -4.60 -8.37 -8.36
CA ALA A 49 -4.95 -9.71 -7.89
C ALA A 49 -3.71 -10.58 -7.56
N HIS A 50 -2.51 -10.14 -7.94
CA HIS A 50 -1.29 -10.91 -7.72
C HIS A 50 -1.02 -11.13 -6.21
N PRO A 51 -0.58 -12.32 -5.76
CA PRO A 51 -0.37 -12.61 -4.34
C PRO A 51 0.55 -11.63 -3.61
N TRP A 52 1.48 -10.99 -4.33
CA TRP A 52 2.35 -9.97 -3.75
C TRP A 52 1.62 -8.68 -3.32
N LEU A 53 0.53 -8.31 -4.01
CA LEU A 53 -0.30 -7.15 -3.66
C LEU A 53 -1.58 -7.55 -2.92
N ASN A 54 -2.06 -8.77 -3.13
CA ASN A 54 -3.26 -9.31 -2.49
C ASN A 54 -2.93 -10.04 -1.18
N ASP A 55 -2.28 -9.32 -0.26
CA ASP A 55 -1.94 -9.83 1.07
C ASP A 55 -3.05 -9.45 2.08
N ASP A 56 -3.75 -10.46 2.59
CA ASP A 56 -4.87 -10.28 3.52
C ASP A 56 -4.44 -9.64 4.86
N GLU A 57 -3.22 -9.91 5.33
CA GLU A 57 -2.69 -9.37 6.58
C GLU A 57 -2.44 -7.86 6.45
N MET A 58 -1.83 -7.44 5.36
CA MET A 58 -1.63 -6.04 5.01
C MET A 58 -2.96 -5.31 4.87
N ARG A 59 -3.94 -5.90 4.18
CA ARG A 59 -5.27 -5.32 4.00
C ARG A 59 -5.98 -5.16 5.34
N ASN A 60 -5.92 -6.16 6.21
CA ASN A 60 -6.49 -6.10 7.55
C ASN A 60 -5.82 -5.03 8.41
N THR A 61 -4.50 -4.94 8.37
CA THR A 61 -3.73 -3.92 9.08
C THR A 61 -4.12 -2.51 8.61
N ALA A 62 -4.20 -2.29 7.29
CA ALA A 62 -4.62 -1.02 6.72
C ALA A 62 -6.05 -0.64 7.15
N ASN A 63 -6.99 -1.59 7.08
CA ASN A 63 -8.37 -1.39 7.53
C ASN A 63 -8.43 -1.01 9.01
N GLN A 64 -7.66 -1.69 9.86
CA GLN A 64 -7.59 -1.38 11.29
C GLN A 64 -7.04 0.03 11.54
N LEU A 65 -5.95 0.41 10.86
CA LEU A 65 -5.36 1.74 10.98
C LEU A 65 -6.35 2.83 10.55
N MET A 66 -7.07 2.64 9.44
CA MET A 66 -8.09 3.58 8.98
C MET A 66 -9.24 3.74 9.99
N GLN A 67 -9.69 2.64 10.62
CA GLN A 67 -10.73 2.68 11.65
C GLN A 67 -10.28 3.43 12.92
N LEU A 68 -9.03 3.28 13.33
CA LEU A 68 -8.45 4.02 14.46
C LEU A 68 -8.38 5.54 14.18
N GLN A 69 -8.14 5.94 12.94
CA GLN A 69 -8.11 7.35 12.54
C GLN A 69 -9.50 8.00 12.61
N THR A 70 -10.55 7.29 12.19
CA THR A 70 -11.94 7.80 12.23
C THR A 70 -12.49 7.92 13.66
N SER A 71 -12.16 6.97 14.54
CA SER A 71 -12.57 7.00 15.96
C SER A 71 -11.80 8.05 16.77
N LYS A 72 -10.53 8.28 16.45
CA LYS A 72 -9.74 9.36 17.06
C LYS A 72 -10.20 10.77 16.65
N LYS A 73 -10.75 10.93 15.43
CA LYS A 73 -11.37 12.19 14.97
C LYS A 73 -12.66 12.52 15.73
N ARG A 74 -13.52 11.52 15.98
CA ARG A 74 -14.77 11.72 16.75
C ARG A 74 -14.53 12.13 18.21
N LYS A 75 -13.48 11.59 18.85
CA LYS A 75 -13.09 11.98 20.23
C LYS A 75 -12.51 13.39 20.35
N ALA A 76 -12.04 13.99 19.24
CA ALA A 76 -11.51 15.35 19.24
C ALA A 76 -12.60 16.42 19.03
N GLU A 77 -13.73 16.08 18.39
CA GLU A 77 -14.85 17.01 18.15
C GLU A 77 -15.86 17.08 19.32
N GLU A 78 -15.85 16.12 20.26
CA GLU A 78 -16.71 16.17 21.47
C GLU A 78 -16.13 17.03 22.61
N GLY A 79 -14.97 17.67 22.42
CA GLY A 79 -14.25 18.41 23.46
C GLY A 79 -14.44 19.94 23.49
N GLU A 80 -15.09 20.54 22.49
CA GLU A 80 -15.24 22.00 22.39
C GLU A 80 -16.72 22.41 22.42
N GLY A 81 -17.24 22.65 23.62
CA GLY A 81 -18.58 23.19 23.85
C GLY A 81 -18.85 23.47 25.32
N GLU A 82 -18.30 24.56 25.86
CA GLU A 82 -18.88 25.21 27.05
C GLU A 82 -20.13 26.00 26.61
N PRO A 83 -21.25 26.02 27.38
CA PRO A 83 -21.30 26.98 28.48
C PRO A 83 -22.12 26.57 29.72
N SER A 84 -21.67 27.09 30.86
CA SER A 84 -22.46 27.72 31.94
C SER A 84 -23.61 26.93 32.61
N SER A 85 -23.42 26.52 33.86
CA SER A 85 -24.32 26.90 34.98
C SER A 85 -23.88 26.24 36.30
N LYS A 86 -23.16 26.97 37.16
CA LYS A 86 -23.08 26.66 38.61
C LYS A 86 -23.00 27.95 39.43
N ARG A 87 -24.15 28.58 39.68
CA ARG A 87 -24.29 29.50 40.81
C ARG A 87 -24.49 28.67 42.07
N LYS A 88 -23.53 28.74 42.98
CA LYS A 88 -23.50 28.05 44.27
C LYS A 88 -24.60 28.60 45.20
N PRO A 89 -25.29 27.79 46.02
CA PRO A 89 -25.98 28.32 47.18
C PRO A 89 -24.92 28.64 48.25
N GLY A 90 -25.01 29.85 48.82
CA GLY A 90 -24.25 30.24 50.01
C GLY A 90 -24.82 29.59 51.27
N PRO A 91 -24.12 29.73 52.42
CA PRO A 91 -24.51 29.12 53.69
C PRO A 91 -25.88 29.59 54.20
#